data_AF-A0A6P0IZL8-F1
#
_entry.id   AF-A0A6P0IZL8-F1
#
_cell.length_a   1.000
_cell.length_b   1.000
_cell.length_c   1.000
_cell.angle_alpha   90.00
_cell.angle_beta   90.00
_cell.angle_gamma   90.00
#
_symmetry.space_group_name_H-M   'P 1'
#
loop_
_entity.id
_entity.type
_entity.pdbx_description
1 polymer ?
#
loop_
_entity_poly.entity_id
_entity_poly.type
_entity_poly.pdbx_seq_one_letter_code
_entity_poly.pdbx_strand_id
1 'polypeptide(L)'
;MGISNTTKLIEIDCDYIFLKLPTKKAPDPQRRPADQERNFEPGEFAKLAQKIPNTVDLIFKDGIDWQTFLKTFQELRVRVESETGELPVIQTIENKGDGAFVIRVKVPEEVDEAEYERKFWAKYKPMLEAKDREIKLLSEQIKDKRQDIKYIRKKHTQLIEIIKIMADKETIRIDKIDKRDQRGAKFNVGGNYVERADSVSSQQSYANQNNYEEADKNIAEAAAEIQQLLNQLSQTNPTTTSKEKMIVVSEVVDQIENNPPLKAKVINALKAGGVEAFKEAINHPLVNVLMAMIEELT
;
A
#
# COMPACT_ATOMS: atom_id res chain seq x y z
N MET A 1 -17.60 43.47 -13.13
CA MET A 1 -18.25 43.07 -11.86
C MET A 1 -18.21 41.56 -11.79
N GLY A 2 -17.66 40.98 -10.71
CA GLY A 2 -17.59 39.53 -10.50
C GLY A 2 -18.65 39.06 -9.51
N ILE A 3 -18.95 37.75 -9.51
CA ILE A 3 -19.79 37.11 -8.49
C ILE A 3 -18.96 36.98 -7.21
N SER A 4 -19.43 37.55 -6.12
CA SER A 4 -18.81 37.47 -4.78
C SER A 4 -19.52 36.44 -3.90
N ASN A 5 -18.94 36.15 -2.73
CA ASN A 5 -19.58 35.33 -1.69
C ASN A 5 -20.85 35.97 -1.10
N THR A 6 -21.08 37.27 -1.32
CA THR A 6 -22.32 37.97 -0.91
C THR A 6 -23.38 38.02 -2.01
N THR A 7 -23.05 37.56 -3.22
CA THR A 7 -23.99 37.56 -4.35
C THR A 7 -25.03 36.46 -4.15
N LYS A 8 -26.29 36.85 -4.00
CA LYS A 8 -27.43 35.93 -3.90
C LYS A 8 -27.89 35.54 -5.30
N LEU A 9 -27.71 34.28 -5.66
CA LEU A 9 -28.16 33.68 -6.92
C LEU A 9 -29.46 32.91 -6.66
N ILE A 10 -30.57 33.64 -6.57
CA ILE A 10 -31.92 33.09 -6.29
C ILE A 10 -32.71 33.10 -7.60
N GLU A 11 -33.38 31.98 -7.91
CA GLU A 11 -34.26 31.84 -9.09
C GLU A 11 -33.58 32.23 -10.42
N ILE A 12 -32.27 31.97 -10.53
CA ILE A 12 -31.52 32.22 -11.76
C ILE A 12 -31.90 31.15 -12.80
N ASP A 13 -32.43 31.60 -13.92
CA ASP A 13 -32.54 30.83 -15.15
C ASP A 13 -31.35 31.16 -16.06
N CYS A 14 -30.48 30.18 -16.31
CA CYS A 14 -29.25 30.35 -17.06
C CYS A 14 -29.01 29.11 -17.89
N ASP A 15 -29.06 29.21 -19.21
CA ASP A 15 -28.82 28.04 -20.07
C ASP A 15 -27.34 27.59 -20.05
N TYR A 16 -26.40 28.55 -20.14
CA TYR A 16 -24.96 28.27 -20.16
C TYR A 16 -24.11 29.53 -19.91
N ILE A 17 -22.82 29.32 -19.64
CA ILE A 17 -21.80 30.37 -19.52
C ILE A 17 -20.55 30.05 -20.34
N PHE A 18 -19.76 31.07 -20.68
CA PHE A 18 -18.42 30.92 -21.26
C PHE A 18 -17.36 31.39 -20.26
N LEU A 19 -16.34 30.56 -20.01
CA LEU A 19 -15.30 30.87 -19.02
C LEU A 19 -14.12 31.63 -19.62
N LYS A 20 -13.95 31.62 -20.94
CA LYS A 20 -12.85 32.28 -21.65
C LYS A 20 -13.36 33.05 -22.85
N LEU A 21 -12.65 34.11 -23.19
CA LEU A 21 -12.83 34.82 -24.44
C LEU A 21 -12.06 34.08 -25.55
N PRO A 22 -12.72 33.62 -26.63
CA PRO A 22 -12.05 32.99 -27.76
C PRO A 22 -10.99 33.87 -28.39
N THR A 23 -9.85 33.26 -28.73
CA THR A 23 -8.80 33.92 -29.51
C THR A 23 -8.42 33.06 -30.72
N LYS A 24 -7.72 33.62 -31.70
CA LYS A 24 -7.21 32.85 -32.85
C LYS A 24 -6.36 31.63 -32.47
N LYS A 25 -5.68 31.67 -31.32
CA LYS A 25 -4.83 30.58 -30.82
C LYS A 25 -5.56 29.60 -29.90
N ALA A 26 -6.68 30.01 -29.31
CA ALA A 26 -7.52 29.21 -28.42
C ALA A 26 -8.98 29.57 -28.71
N PRO A 27 -9.59 28.97 -29.74
CA PRO A 27 -10.93 29.32 -30.19
C PRO A 27 -12.03 28.82 -29.24
N ASP A 28 -11.71 27.88 -28.35
CA ASP A 28 -12.66 27.33 -27.40
C ASP A 28 -12.98 28.33 -26.27
N PRO A 29 -14.24 28.82 -26.17
CA PRO A 29 -14.66 29.71 -25.09
C PRO A 29 -14.81 29.01 -23.74
N GLN A 30 -14.62 27.70 -23.66
CA GLN A 30 -14.83 26.87 -22.48
C GLN A 30 -16.24 27.06 -21.90
N ARG A 31 -17.25 26.67 -22.68
CA ARG A 31 -18.66 26.69 -22.28
C ARG A 31 -18.91 25.79 -21.06
N ARG A 32 -19.86 26.16 -20.20
CA ARG A 32 -20.46 25.30 -19.18
C ARG A 32 -21.99 25.32 -19.29
N PRO A 33 -22.70 24.17 -19.27
CA PRO A 33 -22.16 22.81 -19.31
C PRO A 33 -21.23 22.57 -20.52
N ALA A 34 -20.24 21.68 -20.35
CA ALA A 34 -19.25 21.44 -21.41
C ALA A 34 -19.87 20.72 -22.62
N ASP A 35 -20.89 19.90 -22.37
CA ASP A 35 -21.75 19.33 -23.41
C ASP A 35 -22.62 20.44 -24.02
N GLN A 36 -22.49 20.62 -25.34
CA GLN A 36 -23.18 21.68 -26.09
C GLN A 36 -24.66 21.39 -26.30
N GLU A 37 -25.08 20.13 -26.17
CA GLU A 37 -26.50 19.72 -26.30
C GLU A 37 -27.27 19.90 -24.99
N ARG A 38 -26.58 20.27 -23.91
CA ARG A 38 -27.14 20.45 -22.57
C ARG A 38 -27.12 21.91 -22.11
N ASN A 39 -28.20 22.31 -21.45
CA ASN A 39 -28.30 23.55 -20.67
C ASN A 39 -28.24 23.24 -19.17
N PHE A 40 -27.93 24.23 -18.34
CA PHE A 40 -28.06 24.05 -16.90
C PHE A 40 -29.52 23.80 -16.52
N GLU A 41 -29.73 22.87 -15.60
CA GLU A 41 -31.00 22.71 -14.93
C GLU A 41 -31.22 23.82 -13.88
N PRO A 42 -32.48 24.11 -13.49
CA PRO A 42 -32.78 25.10 -12.45
C PRO A 42 -31.90 24.90 -11.19
N GLY A 43 -31.08 25.91 -10.89
CA GLY A 43 -30.18 25.92 -9.72
C GLY A 43 -28.76 25.39 -9.95
N GLU A 44 -28.44 24.70 -11.05
CA GLU A 44 -27.08 24.18 -11.30
C GLU A 44 -26.06 25.32 -11.45
N PHE A 45 -26.40 26.36 -12.23
CA PHE A 45 -25.53 27.53 -12.38
C PHE A 45 -25.24 28.18 -11.03
N ALA A 46 -26.26 28.31 -10.17
CA ALA A 46 -26.09 28.90 -8.85
C ALA A 46 -25.11 28.09 -8.02
N LYS A 47 -25.18 26.74 -8.04
CA LYS A 47 -24.21 25.88 -7.35
C LYS A 47 -22.80 25.99 -7.90
N LEU A 48 -22.65 26.13 -9.22
CA LEU A 48 -21.35 26.29 -9.86
C LEU A 48 -20.69 27.65 -9.54
N ALA A 49 -21.48 28.72 -9.53
CA ALA A 49 -20.99 30.09 -9.41
C ALA A 49 -20.92 30.59 -7.96
N GLN A 50 -21.66 29.98 -7.03
CA GLN A 50 -21.72 30.42 -5.64
C GLN A 50 -20.39 30.18 -4.94
N LYS A 51 -19.76 31.27 -4.49
CA LYS A 51 -18.58 31.21 -3.64
C LYS A 51 -19.02 30.92 -2.20
N ILE A 52 -18.47 29.87 -1.60
CA ILE A 52 -18.75 29.48 -0.22
C ILE A 52 -17.86 30.33 0.70
N PRO A 53 -18.43 31.15 1.60
CA PRO A 53 -17.66 31.92 2.58
C PRO A 53 -17.21 31.03 3.75
N ASN A 54 -16.38 31.60 4.63
CA ASN A 54 -15.94 30.96 5.88
C ASN A 54 -15.16 29.67 5.62
N THR A 55 -14.08 29.79 4.84
CA THR A 55 -13.29 28.64 4.40
C THR A 55 -11.81 28.82 4.67
N VAL A 56 -11.19 27.79 5.25
CA VAL A 56 -9.76 27.71 5.51
C VAL A 56 -9.10 26.82 4.45
N ASP A 57 -8.07 27.33 3.79
CA ASP A 57 -7.27 26.59 2.83
C ASP A 57 -6.03 26.00 3.51
N LEU A 58 -6.03 24.67 3.73
CA LEU A 58 -4.90 23.94 4.27
C LEU A 58 -4.00 23.46 3.12
N ILE A 59 -2.79 24.01 3.02
CA ILE A 59 -1.85 23.74 1.93
C ILE A 59 -0.81 22.69 2.36
N PHE A 60 -0.78 21.58 1.65
CA PHE A 60 0.18 20.50 1.81
C PHE A 60 1.12 20.49 0.61
N LYS A 61 2.42 20.67 0.86
CA LYS A 61 3.40 20.91 -0.21
C LYS A 61 3.91 19.61 -0.83
N ASP A 62 4.01 18.56 -0.03
CA ASP A 62 4.73 17.33 -0.34
C ASP A 62 3.83 16.11 -0.06
N GLY A 63 2.64 16.10 -0.65
CA GLY A 63 1.62 15.10 -0.34
C GLY A 63 0.99 15.26 1.05
N ILE A 64 0.12 14.32 1.41
CA ILE A 64 -0.65 14.34 2.66
C ILE A 64 -0.45 13.00 3.37
N ASP A 65 -0.03 13.02 4.64
CA ASP A 65 -0.20 11.85 5.51
C ASP A 65 -1.68 11.79 5.92
N TRP A 66 -2.47 11.03 5.16
CA TRP A 66 -3.92 10.99 5.29
C TRP A 66 -4.40 10.55 6.67
N GLN A 67 -3.62 9.72 7.35
CA GLN A 67 -3.93 9.22 8.68
C GLN A 67 -3.79 10.33 9.73
N THR A 68 -2.70 11.10 9.67
CA THR A 68 -2.42 12.25 10.53
C THR A 68 -3.39 13.39 10.25
N PHE A 69 -3.69 13.62 8.98
CA PHE A 69 -4.72 14.57 8.56
C PHE A 69 -6.08 14.20 9.17
N LEU A 70 -6.55 12.97 8.94
CA LEU A 70 -7.87 12.53 9.38
C LEU A 70 -8.00 12.61 10.91
N LYS A 71 -6.98 12.17 11.64
CA LYS A 71 -6.95 12.27 13.11
C LYS A 71 -6.98 13.71 13.59
N THR A 72 -6.14 14.58 13.02
CA THR A 72 -6.10 16.01 13.38
C THR A 72 -7.43 16.70 13.08
N PHE A 73 -7.99 16.43 11.90
CA PHE A 73 -9.27 17.00 11.47
C PHE A 73 -10.42 16.54 12.37
N GLN A 74 -10.51 15.25 12.70
CA GLN A 74 -11.52 14.71 13.61
C GLN A 74 -11.44 15.34 15.01
N GLU A 75 -10.24 15.46 15.57
CA GLU A 75 -10.05 16.08 16.88
C GLU A 75 -10.53 17.53 16.90
N LEU A 76 -10.24 18.30 15.85
CA LEU A 76 -10.74 19.67 15.75
C LEU A 76 -12.23 19.72 15.49
N ARG A 77 -12.78 18.78 14.73
CA ARG A 77 -14.21 18.69 14.44
C ARG A 77 -15.03 18.53 15.72
N VAL A 78 -14.60 17.62 16.61
CA VAL A 78 -15.25 17.39 17.91
C VAL A 78 -15.20 18.64 18.79
N ARG A 79 -14.07 19.35 18.79
CA ARG A 79 -13.92 20.59 19.57
C ARG A 79 -14.82 21.70 19.05
N VAL A 80 -14.81 21.93 17.74
CA VAL A 80 -15.67 22.96 17.13
C VAL A 80 -17.15 22.63 17.34
N GLU A 81 -17.57 21.38 17.15
CA GLU A 81 -18.94 20.96 17.42
C GLU A 81 -19.37 21.23 18.87
N SER A 82 -18.47 21.00 19.82
CA SER A 82 -18.76 21.29 21.23
C SER A 82 -18.85 22.79 21.56
N GLU A 83 -18.19 23.65 20.77
CA GLU A 83 -18.14 25.10 20.98
C GLU A 83 -19.28 25.83 20.24
N THR A 84 -19.62 25.38 19.03
CA THR A 84 -20.57 26.08 18.13
C THR A 84 -21.84 25.31 17.84
N GLY A 85 -21.88 24.00 18.10
CA GLY A 85 -22.98 23.11 17.67
C GLY A 85 -22.96 22.77 16.18
N GLU A 86 -21.98 23.28 15.43
CA GLU A 86 -21.80 23.03 14.00
C GLU A 86 -20.45 22.35 13.70
N LEU A 87 -20.38 21.64 12.58
CA LEU A 87 -19.22 20.86 12.20
C LEU A 87 -18.42 21.53 11.06
N PRO A 88 -17.10 21.65 11.19
CA PRO A 88 -16.22 21.87 10.05
C PRO A 88 -16.41 20.76 9.00
N VAL A 89 -16.53 21.14 7.73
CA VAL A 89 -16.72 20.21 6.61
C VAL A 89 -15.67 20.43 5.53
N ILE A 90 -15.15 19.35 4.96
CA ILE A 90 -14.25 19.43 3.81
C ILE A 90 -15.10 19.84 2.60
N GLN A 91 -14.78 21.00 2.04
CA GLN A 91 -15.48 21.56 0.90
C GLN A 91 -14.86 21.07 -0.42
N THR A 92 -13.53 21.10 -0.52
CA THR A 92 -12.81 20.60 -1.69
C THR A 92 -11.47 20.01 -1.29
N ILE A 93 -11.01 19.03 -2.06
CA ILE A 93 -9.63 18.53 -2.06
C ILE A 93 -9.13 18.73 -3.48
N GLU A 94 -8.08 19.54 -3.63
CA GLU A 94 -7.50 19.87 -4.93
C GLU A 94 -6.07 19.34 -5.00
N ASN A 95 -5.79 18.51 -6.01
CA ASN A 95 -4.43 18.11 -6.36
C ASN A 95 -3.86 19.12 -7.37
N LYS A 96 -2.72 19.73 -7.06
CA LYS A 96 -2.07 20.74 -7.90
C LYS A 96 -1.22 20.15 -9.03
N GLY A 97 -1.02 18.83 -9.05
CA GLY A 97 -0.33 18.08 -10.10
C GLY A 97 1.19 18.01 -9.93
N ASP A 98 1.76 18.74 -8.97
CA ASP A 98 3.18 18.77 -8.61
C ASP A 98 3.48 18.03 -7.29
N GLY A 99 2.49 17.29 -6.77
CA GLY A 99 2.54 16.65 -5.46
C GLY A 99 1.94 17.50 -4.33
N ALA A 100 1.64 18.79 -4.58
CA ALA A 100 0.95 19.62 -3.61
C ALA A 100 -0.57 19.40 -3.64
N PHE A 101 -1.19 19.55 -2.47
CA PHE A 101 -2.62 19.47 -2.27
C PHE A 101 -3.13 20.68 -1.51
N VAL A 102 -4.36 21.11 -1.82
CA VAL A 102 -5.09 22.12 -1.06
C VAL A 102 -6.40 21.51 -0.58
N ILE A 103 -6.57 21.44 0.74
CA ILE A 103 -7.84 21.06 1.35
C ILE A 103 -8.54 22.32 1.84
N ARG A 104 -9.66 22.65 1.21
CA ARG A 104 -10.54 23.73 1.65
C ARG A 104 -11.54 23.20 2.65
N VAL A 105 -11.53 23.74 3.85
CA VAL A 105 -12.45 23.38 4.93
C VAL A 105 -13.41 24.53 5.15
N LYS A 106 -14.72 24.29 5.03
CA LYS A 106 -15.73 25.24 5.51
C LYS A 106 -15.84 25.09 7.02
N VAL A 107 -15.69 26.19 7.74
CA VAL A 107 -15.85 26.27 9.19
C VAL A 107 -17.12 27.06 9.55
N PRO A 108 -17.71 26.83 10.73
CA PRO A 108 -18.83 27.64 11.22
C PRO A 108 -18.50 29.14 11.26
N GLU A 109 -19.50 30.01 11.16
CA GLU A 109 -19.30 31.47 11.06
C GLU A 109 -18.64 32.07 12.30
N GLU A 110 -18.82 31.43 13.47
CA GLU A 110 -18.26 31.82 14.75
C GLU A 110 -16.77 31.46 14.90
N VAL A 111 -16.23 30.63 14.01
CA VAL A 111 -14.84 30.17 14.07
C VAL A 111 -13.93 31.10 13.29
N ASP A 112 -12.92 31.65 13.98
CA ASP A 112 -11.84 32.40 13.32
C ASP A 112 -11.01 31.47 12.42
N GLU A 113 -11.03 31.75 11.11
CA GLU A 113 -10.35 30.96 10.07
C GLU A 113 -8.85 30.81 10.37
N ALA A 114 -8.20 31.90 10.78
CA ALA A 114 -6.77 31.91 11.04
C ALA A 114 -6.42 31.12 12.32
N GLU A 115 -7.26 31.17 13.35
CA GLU A 115 -7.12 30.37 14.56
C GLU A 115 -7.32 28.89 14.27
N TYR A 116 -8.34 28.55 13.48
CA TYR A 116 -8.56 27.17 13.05
C TYR A 116 -7.35 26.62 12.29
N GLU A 117 -6.81 27.40 11.34
CA GLU A 117 -5.58 27.04 10.61
C GLU A 117 -4.39 26.84 11.55
N ARG A 118 -4.15 27.78 12.48
CA ARG A 118 -3.07 27.67 13.47
C ARG A 118 -3.22 26.42 14.33
N LYS A 119 -4.43 26.16 14.85
CA LYS A 119 -4.74 24.98 15.68
C LYS A 119 -4.54 23.68 14.89
N PHE A 120 -4.90 23.66 13.62
CA PHE A 120 -4.68 22.52 12.73
C PHE A 120 -3.18 22.22 12.62
N TRP A 121 -2.37 23.19 12.20
CA TRP A 121 -0.93 22.96 12.00
C TRP A 121 -0.17 22.70 13.30
N ALA A 122 -0.60 23.29 14.41
CA ALA A 122 -0.02 23.04 15.73
C ALA A 122 -0.24 21.60 16.22
N LYS A 123 -1.24 20.88 15.68
CA LYS A 123 -1.49 19.46 15.95
C LYS A 123 -0.91 18.54 14.89
N TYR A 124 -1.08 18.89 13.62
CA TYR A 124 -0.66 18.06 12.49
C TYR A 124 0.86 17.86 12.46
N LYS A 125 1.64 18.95 12.59
CA LYS A 125 3.11 18.88 12.45
C LYS A 125 3.77 18.01 13.52
N PRO A 126 3.47 18.17 14.84
CA PRO A 126 4.07 17.31 15.85
C PRO A 126 3.68 15.83 15.71
N MET A 127 2.46 15.54 15.24
CA MET A 127 2.02 14.17 15.02
C MET A 127 2.76 13.52 13.86
N LEU A 128 2.98 14.27 12.77
CA LEU A 128 3.80 13.81 11.64
C LEU A 128 5.25 13.54 12.08
N GLU A 129 5.86 14.48 12.81
CA GLU A 129 7.22 14.32 13.35
C GLU A 129 7.34 13.15 14.34
N ALA A 130 6.27 12.81 15.07
CA ALA A 130 6.26 11.66 15.96
C ALA A 130 6.25 10.34 15.17
N LYS A 131 5.43 10.25 14.11
CA LYS A 131 5.42 9.09 13.20
C LYS A 131 6.79 8.90 12.53
N ASP A 132 7.39 9.98 12.02
CA ASP A 132 8.71 9.89 11.38
C ASP A 132 9.80 9.40 12.35
N ARG A 133 9.74 9.85 13.61
CA ARG A 133 10.64 9.37 14.67
C ARG A 133 10.41 7.90 14.99
N GLU A 134 9.17 7.47 15.07
CA GLU A 134 8.81 6.07 15.33
C GLU A 134 9.29 5.16 14.19
N ILE A 135 9.05 5.55 12.94
CA ILE A 135 9.53 4.84 11.75
C ILE A 135 11.06 4.73 11.77
N LYS A 136 11.76 5.83 12.08
CA LYS A 136 13.22 5.81 12.20
C LYS A 136 13.70 4.84 13.27
N LEU A 137 13.11 4.88 14.46
CA LEU A 137 13.48 4.00 15.57
C LEU A 137 13.21 2.53 15.25
N LEU A 138 12.06 2.22 14.64
CA LEU A 138 11.74 0.87 14.16
C LEU A 138 12.74 0.41 13.09
N SER A 139 13.13 1.29 12.17
CA SER A 139 14.11 0.97 11.13
C SER A 139 15.49 0.63 11.71
N GLU A 140 15.91 1.33 12.77
CA GLU A 140 17.15 1.05 13.50
C GLU A 140 17.07 -0.32 14.21
N GLN A 141 15.97 -0.61 14.89
CA GLN A 141 15.76 -1.92 15.52
C GLN A 141 15.77 -3.07 14.51
N ILE A 142 15.15 -2.88 13.33
CA ILE A 142 15.16 -3.89 12.26
C ILE A 142 16.59 -4.13 11.75
N LYS A 143 17.40 -3.08 11.64
CA LYS A 143 18.81 -3.18 11.23
C LYS A 143 19.62 -4.00 12.23
N ASP A 144 19.44 -3.75 13.53
CA ASP A 144 20.13 -4.49 14.60
C ASP A 144 19.72 -5.97 14.60
N LYS A 145 18.41 -6.26 14.56
CA LYS A 145 17.90 -7.64 14.45
C LYS A 145 18.43 -8.36 13.21
N ARG A 146 18.60 -7.67 12.08
CA ARG A 146 19.22 -8.24 10.87
C ARG A 146 20.70 -8.58 11.10
N GLN A 147 21.44 -7.78 11.87
CA GLN A 147 22.83 -8.09 12.24
C GLN A 147 22.90 -9.32 13.15
N ASP A 148 22.00 -9.45 14.12
CA ASP A 148 21.91 -10.63 14.99
C ASP A 148 21.63 -11.90 14.19
N ILE A 149 20.65 -11.86 13.27
CA ILE A 149 20.35 -12.99 12.38
C ILE A 149 21.58 -13.36 11.55
N LYS A 150 22.34 -12.38 11.05
CA LYS A 150 23.57 -12.63 10.30
C LYS A 150 24.66 -13.29 11.17
N TYR A 151 24.81 -12.84 12.41
CA TYR A 151 25.73 -13.43 13.37
C TYR A 151 25.37 -14.89 13.69
N ILE A 152 24.09 -15.15 13.99
CA ILE A 152 23.57 -16.49 14.27
C ILE A 152 23.76 -17.41 13.06
N ARG A 153 23.43 -16.95 11.85
CA ARG A 153 23.65 -17.72 10.61
C ARG A 153 25.13 -18.08 10.43
N LYS A 154 26.05 -17.14 10.66
CA LYS A 154 27.50 -17.42 10.58
C LYS A 154 27.93 -18.50 11.56
N LYS A 155 27.46 -18.43 12.82
CA LYS A 155 27.74 -19.45 13.85
C LYS A 155 27.17 -20.81 13.46
N HIS A 156 25.96 -20.84 12.92
CA HIS A 156 25.33 -22.06 12.45
C HIS A 156 26.11 -22.70 11.29
N THR A 157 26.57 -21.90 10.31
CA THR A 157 27.42 -22.40 9.21
C THR A 157 28.72 -23.00 9.74
N GLN A 158 29.39 -22.33 10.69
CA GLN A 158 30.61 -22.83 11.32
C GLN A 158 30.36 -24.16 12.06
N LEU A 159 29.22 -24.29 12.74
CA LEU A 159 28.86 -25.53 13.44
C LEU A 159 28.62 -26.70 12.47
N ILE A 160 27.89 -26.46 11.37
CA ILE A 160 27.69 -27.46 10.32
C ILE A 160 29.03 -27.93 9.74
N GLU A 161 29.97 -27.01 9.51
CA GLU A 161 31.31 -27.33 9.02
C GLU A 161 32.07 -28.24 10.00
N ILE A 162 32.03 -27.92 11.30
CA ILE A 162 32.63 -28.76 12.35
C ILE A 162 32.00 -30.16 12.37
N ILE A 163 30.67 -30.27 12.26
CA ILE A 163 29.97 -31.57 12.23
C ILE A 163 30.40 -32.41 11.03
N LYS A 164 30.55 -31.80 9.84
CA LYS A 164 31.07 -32.49 8.64
C LYS A 164 32.48 -33.02 8.88
N ILE A 165 33.38 -32.19 9.41
CA ILE A 165 34.76 -32.59 9.71
C ILE A 165 34.82 -33.74 10.72
N MET A 166 33.92 -33.76 11.72
CA MET A 166 33.85 -34.85 12.70
C MET A 166 33.32 -36.14 12.08
N ALA A 167 32.27 -36.06 11.27
CA ALA A 167 31.70 -37.21 10.56
C ALA A 167 32.72 -37.86 9.61
N ASP A 168 33.51 -37.04 8.89
CA ASP A 168 34.57 -37.53 8.00
C ASP A 168 35.74 -38.17 8.76
N LYS A 169 35.95 -37.80 10.04
CA LYS A 169 36.97 -38.43 10.91
C LYS A 169 36.51 -39.76 11.50
N GLU A 170 35.20 -39.96 11.69
CA GLU A 170 34.66 -41.21 12.25
C GLU A 170 34.58 -42.34 11.20
N THR A 171 34.45 -42.03 9.91
CA THR A 171 34.45 -43.02 8.81
C THR A 171 35.79 -43.75 8.60
N ILE A 172 36.87 -43.36 9.28
CA ILE A 172 38.22 -43.97 9.13
C ILE A 172 38.46 -45.15 10.11
N ARG A 173 37.47 -45.55 10.93
CA ARG A 173 37.64 -46.64 11.93
C ARG A 173 36.97 -47.98 11.59
N ILE A 174 36.80 -48.33 10.30
CA ILE A 174 36.28 -49.66 9.90
C ILE A 174 37.33 -50.52 9.14
N ASP A 175 38.53 -50.00 8.85
CA ASP A 175 39.55 -50.71 8.04
C ASP A 175 40.46 -51.70 8.82
N LYS A 176 40.11 -52.09 10.05
CA LYS A 176 40.86 -53.11 10.82
C LYS A 176 40.02 -54.26 11.36
N ILE A 177 39.03 -54.72 10.59
CA ILE A 177 38.46 -56.07 10.81
C ILE A 177 39.10 -57.00 9.78
N ASP A 178 39.92 -57.92 10.30
CA ASP A 178 40.69 -58.92 9.56
C ASP A 178 39.77 -59.81 8.70
N LYS A 179 39.81 -59.63 7.37
CA LYS A 179 39.01 -60.38 6.39
C LYS A 179 39.64 -61.74 6.04
N ARG A 180 39.98 -62.57 7.03
CA ARG A 180 40.52 -63.93 6.78
C ARG A 180 39.86 -65.04 7.59
N ASP A 181 38.54 -65.06 7.66
CA ASP A 181 37.82 -66.33 7.79
C ASP A 181 36.42 -66.24 7.20
N GLN A 182 36.20 -66.87 6.05
CA GLN A 182 34.90 -66.94 5.37
C GLN A 182 34.43 -68.40 5.19
N ARG A 183 34.74 -69.29 6.14
CA ARG A 183 34.32 -70.71 6.04
C ARG A 183 32.98 -71.05 6.69
N GLY A 184 32.09 -70.08 6.93
CA GLY A 184 30.79 -70.36 7.55
C GLY A 184 29.60 -69.46 7.21
N ALA A 185 29.77 -68.37 6.45
CA ALA A 185 28.66 -67.44 6.21
C ALA A 185 27.83 -67.85 4.99
N LYS A 186 26.63 -68.38 5.23
CA LYS A 186 25.60 -68.54 4.19
C LYS A 186 25.18 -67.16 3.69
N PHE A 187 25.51 -66.86 2.43
CA PHE A 187 25.02 -65.69 1.73
C PHE A 187 23.53 -65.85 1.43
N ASN A 188 22.69 -64.98 2.00
CA ASN A 188 21.33 -64.76 1.52
C ASN A 188 21.32 -63.37 0.85
N VAL A 189 21.39 -63.34 -0.48
CA VAL A 189 21.33 -62.12 -1.27
C VAL A 189 19.86 -61.87 -1.62
N GLY A 190 19.29 -60.82 -1.05
CA GLY A 190 17.98 -60.31 -1.42
C GLY A 190 17.91 -58.81 -1.23
N GLY A 191 17.82 -58.07 -2.34
CA GLY A 191 17.26 -56.71 -2.38
C GLY A 191 18.24 -55.55 -2.54
N ASN A 192 18.53 -55.22 -3.80
CA ASN A 192 18.69 -53.88 -4.37
C ASN A 192 19.03 -52.71 -3.43
N TYR A 193 20.25 -52.17 -3.56
CA TYR A 193 20.46 -50.73 -3.55
C TYR A 193 21.37 -50.36 -4.73
N VAL A 194 20.78 -49.63 -5.68
CA VAL A 194 21.43 -49.08 -6.86
C VAL A 194 22.15 -47.80 -6.47
N GLU A 195 23.42 -47.78 -6.83
CA GLU A 195 24.36 -46.66 -6.79
C GLU A 195 23.87 -45.51 -7.68
N ARG A 196 23.78 -44.30 -7.13
CA ARG A 196 23.83 -43.08 -7.94
C ARG A 196 24.69 -42.04 -7.26
N ALA A 197 25.96 -42.06 -7.63
CA ALA A 197 26.82 -40.89 -7.59
C ALA A 197 26.28 -39.85 -8.57
N ASP A 198 26.22 -38.59 -8.17
CA ASP A 198 26.54 -37.48 -9.05
C ASP A 198 26.96 -36.27 -8.22
N SER A 199 28.12 -35.76 -8.62
CA SER A 199 28.96 -34.75 -8.00
C SER A 199 28.31 -33.38 -7.89
N VAL A 200 28.51 -32.76 -6.72
CA VAL A 200 28.41 -31.32 -6.52
C VAL A 200 29.56 -30.64 -7.27
N SER A 201 29.24 -29.80 -8.27
CA SER A 201 30.15 -28.76 -8.74
C SER A 201 29.48 -27.40 -8.61
N SER A 202 30.11 -26.55 -7.81
CA SER A 202 29.88 -25.11 -7.79
C SER A 202 30.64 -24.49 -8.97
N GLN A 203 29.96 -23.76 -9.86
CA GLN A 203 30.30 -22.37 -10.24
C GLN A 203 29.57 -21.92 -11.52
N GLN A 204 28.81 -20.83 -11.32
CA GLN A 204 28.45 -19.76 -12.27
C GLN A 204 27.73 -20.12 -13.57
N SER A 205 26.47 -19.69 -13.64
CA SER A 205 25.90 -19.05 -14.83
C SER A 205 24.77 -18.12 -14.40
N TYR A 206 24.99 -16.80 -14.51
CA TYR A 206 23.89 -15.87 -14.73
C TYR A 206 23.35 -16.19 -16.12
N ALA A 207 22.31 -17.01 -16.17
CA ALA A 207 21.55 -17.26 -17.39
C ALA A 207 20.08 -17.20 -17.02
N ASN A 208 19.39 -16.21 -17.57
CA ASN A 208 17.94 -16.22 -17.69
C ASN A 208 17.51 -17.54 -18.33
N GLN A 209 16.99 -18.47 -17.53
CA GLN A 209 16.17 -19.56 -18.03
C GLN A 209 14.74 -19.25 -17.62
N ASN A 210 13.94 -18.87 -18.62
CA ASN A 210 12.50 -18.74 -18.55
C ASN A 210 11.92 -20.03 -17.97
N ASN A 211 11.47 -19.97 -16.71
CA ASN A 211 10.80 -21.08 -16.05
C ASN A 211 9.34 -20.69 -15.86
N TYR A 212 8.53 -20.92 -16.89
CA TYR A 212 7.08 -20.70 -16.84
C TYR A 212 6.39 -21.56 -15.75
N GLU A 213 7.06 -22.58 -15.19
CA GLU A 213 6.52 -23.44 -14.12
C GLU A 213 6.69 -22.88 -12.68
N GLU A 214 7.57 -21.90 -12.44
CA GLU A 214 7.71 -21.22 -11.13
C GLU A 214 6.84 -19.97 -10.99
N ALA A 215 6.46 -19.35 -12.12
CA ALA A 215 5.61 -18.17 -12.15
C ALA A 215 4.20 -18.47 -11.59
N ASP A 216 3.57 -19.55 -12.07
CA ASP A 216 2.22 -19.94 -11.66
C ASP A 216 2.14 -20.33 -10.18
N LYS A 217 3.19 -20.97 -9.63
CA LYS A 217 3.27 -21.26 -8.19
C LYS A 217 3.37 -19.99 -7.35
N ASN A 218 4.18 -19.02 -7.77
CA ASN A 218 4.31 -17.75 -7.05
C ASN A 218 3.03 -16.92 -7.09
N ILE A 219 2.30 -16.93 -8.23
CA ILE A 219 1.00 -16.25 -8.37
C ILE A 219 -0.04 -16.92 -7.49
N ALA A 220 -0.18 -18.24 -7.58
CA ALA A 220 -1.19 -18.98 -6.82
C ALA A 220 -0.96 -18.91 -5.30
N GLU A 221 0.29 -19.01 -4.83
CA GLU A 221 0.60 -18.86 -3.41
C GLU A 221 0.32 -17.45 -2.90
N ALA A 222 0.79 -16.42 -3.61
CA ALA A 222 0.54 -15.03 -3.23
C ALA A 222 -0.96 -14.71 -3.25
N ALA A 223 -1.68 -15.17 -4.27
CA ALA A 223 -3.13 -14.95 -4.38
C ALA A 223 -3.89 -15.64 -3.24
N ALA A 224 -3.51 -16.86 -2.87
CA ALA A 224 -4.11 -17.58 -1.76
C ALA A 224 -3.90 -16.85 -0.41
N GLU A 225 -2.69 -16.36 -0.15
CA GLU A 225 -2.40 -15.60 1.08
C GLU A 225 -3.16 -14.26 1.12
N ILE A 226 -3.22 -13.53 0.00
CA ILE A 226 -4.01 -12.28 -0.09
C ILE A 226 -5.50 -12.54 0.04
N GLN A 227 -6.02 -13.61 -0.56
CA GLN A 227 -7.41 -13.99 -0.43
C GLN A 227 -7.76 -14.34 1.02
N GLN A 228 -6.87 -15.03 1.74
CA GLN A 228 -7.05 -15.31 3.17
C GLN A 228 -7.10 -14.02 4.00
N LEU A 229 -6.20 -13.07 3.77
CA LEU A 229 -6.20 -11.78 4.47
C LEU A 229 -7.49 -11.00 4.22
N LEU A 230 -7.91 -10.90 2.95
CA LEU A 230 -9.15 -10.22 2.57
C LEU A 230 -10.37 -10.87 3.22
N ASN A 231 -10.45 -12.20 3.23
CA ASN A 231 -11.54 -12.93 3.87
C ASN A 231 -11.56 -12.71 5.39
N GLN A 232 -10.40 -12.82 6.05
CA GLN A 232 -10.29 -12.65 7.50
C GLN A 232 -10.71 -11.25 7.92
N LEU A 233 -10.22 -10.22 7.23
CA LEU A 233 -10.50 -8.83 7.57
C LEU A 233 -11.92 -8.40 7.18
N SER A 234 -12.51 -9.00 6.15
CA SER A 234 -13.92 -8.75 5.79
C SER A 234 -14.92 -9.45 6.71
N GLN A 235 -14.49 -10.47 7.47
CA GLN A 235 -15.33 -11.11 8.49
C GLN A 235 -15.42 -10.31 9.77
N THR A 236 -14.34 -9.60 10.14
CA THR A 236 -14.26 -8.83 11.38
C THR A 236 -14.60 -7.35 11.20
N ASN A 237 -14.68 -6.87 9.96
CA ASN A 237 -15.01 -5.48 9.63
C ASN A 237 -16.19 -5.40 8.65
N PRO A 238 -17.11 -4.42 8.82
CA PRO A 238 -18.12 -4.13 7.80
C PRO A 238 -17.45 -3.80 6.46
N THR A 239 -18.09 -4.15 5.35
CA THR A 239 -17.63 -3.84 3.99
C THR A 239 -18.74 -3.25 3.12
N THR A 240 -19.77 -2.68 3.76
CA THR A 240 -20.99 -2.18 3.12
C THR A 240 -20.79 -0.85 2.39
N THR A 241 -20.02 0.07 2.99
CA THR A 241 -19.76 1.41 2.43
C THR A 241 -18.37 1.49 1.79
N SER A 242 -18.15 2.47 0.91
CA SER A 242 -16.82 2.68 0.30
C SER A 242 -15.73 2.95 1.35
N LYS A 243 -16.06 3.65 2.45
CA LYS A 243 -15.13 3.91 3.56
C LYS A 243 -14.70 2.61 4.25
N GLU A 244 -15.66 1.75 4.54
CA GLU A 244 -15.46 0.46 5.17
C GLU A 244 -14.62 -0.49 4.31
N LYS A 245 -14.92 -0.54 3.00
CA LYS A 245 -14.10 -1.27 2.01
C LYS A 245 -12.65 -0.77 2.00
N MET A 246 -12.45 0.55 2.05
CA MET A 246 -11.12 1.15 2.06
C MET A 246 -10.34 0.78 3.33
N ILE A 247 -10.98 0.77 4.50
CA ILE A 247 -10.34 0.36 5.77
C ILE A 247 -9.82 -1.07 5.68
N VAL A 248 -10.64 -2.00 5.19
CA VAL A 248 -10.23 -3.41 5.03
C VAL A 248 -9.08 -3.54 4.05
N VAL A 249 -9.12 -2.83 2.92
CA VAL A 249 -8.05 -2.88 1.92
C VAL A 249 -6.76 -2.27 2.45
N SER A 250 -6.81 -1.14 3.16
CA SER A 250 -5.63 -0.50 3.77
C SER A 250 -4.96 -1.42 4.79
N GLU A 251 -5.73 -2.12 5.61
CA GLU A 251 -5.18 -3.09 6.57
C GLU A 251 -4.51 -4.28 5.86
N VAL A 252 -5.06 -4.75 4.72
CA VAL A 252 -4.38 -5.77 3.90
C VAL A 252 -3.04 -5.25 3.38
N VAL A 253 -3.00 -4.01 2.87
CA VAL A 253 -1.76 -3.38 2.39
C VAL A 253 -0.74 -3.29 3.52
N ASP A 254 -1.14 -2.81 4.70
CA ASP A 254 -0.27 -2.74 5.88
C ASP A 254 0.31 -4.10 6.26
N GLN A 255 -0.49 -5.17 6.20
CA GLN A 255 -0.02 -6.53 6.51
C GLN A 255 0.94 -7.06 5.44
N ILE A 256 0.76 -6.70 4.17
CA ILE A 256 1.73 -7.00 3.11
C ILE A 256 3.03 -6.25 3.39
N GLU A 257 2.96 -4.95 3.65
CA GLU A 257 4.13 -4.08 3.87
C GLU A 257 4.98 -4.53 5.06
N ASN A 258 4.31 -4.91 6.15
CA ASN A 258 4.94 -5.31 7.40
C ASN A 258 5.34 -6.80 7.45
N ASN A 259 5.04 -7.58 6.39
CA ASN A 259 5.42 -8.98 6.26
C ASN A 259 6.37 -9.17 5.06
N PRO A 260 7.71 -9.08 5.24
CA PRO A 260 8.66 -9.11 4.14
C PRO A 260 8.58 -10.35 3.21
N PRO A 261 8.35 -11.58 3.73
CA PRO A 261 8.06 -12.74 2.89
C PRO A 261 6.84 -12.54 1.98
N LEU A 262 5.71 -12.07 2.54
CA LEU A 262 4.49 -11.85 1.77
C LEU A 262 4.67 -10.72 0.74
N LYS A 263 5.30 -9.60 1.12
CA LYS A 263 5.65 -8.51 0.19
C LYS A 263 6.45 -9.02 -1.01
N ALA A 264 7.45 -9.86 -0.76
CA ALA A 264 8.27 -10.43 -1.83
C ALA A 264 7.44 -11.35 -2.75
N LYS A 265 6.55 -12.17 -2.19
CA LYS A 265 5.64 -13.02 -2.97
C LYS A 265 4.70 -12.18 -3.86
N VAL A 266 4.09 -11.13 -3.31
CA VAL A 266 3.19 -10.23 -4.05
C VAL A 266 3.93 -9.51 -5.19
N ILE A 267 5.11 -8.94 -4.92
CA ILE A 267 5.92 -8.27 -5.95
C ILE A 267 6.34 -9.26 -7.05
N ASN A 268 6.75 -10.47 -6.68
CA ASN A 268 7.15 -11.48 -7.67
C ASN A 268 5.95 -11.96 -8.51
N ALA A 269 4.78 -12.16 -7.90
CA ALA A 269 3.56 -12.51 -8.62
C ALA A 269 3.16 -11.43 -9.63
N LEU A 270 3.21 -10.16 -9.23
CA LEU A 270 2.93 -9.01 -10.11
C LEU A 270 3.95 -8.90 -11.25
N LYS A 271 5.23 -9.16 -10.99
CA LYS A 271 6.29 -9.15 -12.02
C LYS A 271 6.18 -10.32 -13.00
N ALA A 272 5.75 -11.49 -12.53
CA ALA A 272 5.67 -12.70 -13.35
C ALA A 272 4.38 -12.76 -14.18
N GLY A 273 3.23 -12.39 -13.58
CA GLY A 273 1.91 -12.50 -14.21
C GLY A 273 1.26 -11.19 -14.64
N GLY A 274 1.75 -10.05 -14.15
CA GLY A 274 1.06 -8.76 -14.30
C GLY A 274 -0.15 -8.62 -13.38
N VAL A 275 -0.68 -7.38 -13.30
CA VAL A 275 -1.78 -7.03 -12.39
C VAL A 275 -3.04 -7.84 -12.68
N GLU A 276 -3.41 -8.00 -13.95
CA GLU A 276 -4.66 -8.69 -14.32
C GLU A 276 -4.63 -10.19 -13.98
N ALA A 277 -3.53 -10.90 -14.23
CA ALA A 277 -3.43 -12.32 -13.89
C ALA A 277 -3.42 -12.54 -12.37
N PHE A 278 -2.76 -11.66 -11.62
CA PHE A 278 -2.78 -11.71 -10.16
C PHE A 278 -4.17 -11.41 -9.59
N LYS A 279 -4.88 -10.44 -10.17
CA LYS A 279 -6.25 -10.09 -9.82
C LYS A 279 -7.23 -11.24 -10.07
N GLU A 280 -7.11 -11.92 -11.21
CA GLU A 280 -7.98 -13.06 -11.58
C GLU A 280 -7.78 -14.27 -10.64
N ALA A 281 -6.58 -14.43 -10.10
CA ALA A 281 -6.28 -15.47 -9.11
C ALA A 281 -6.88 -15.20 -7.72
N ILE A 282 -7.38 -13.98 -7.44
CA ILE A 282 -7.94 -13.59 -6.14
C ILE A 282 -9.44 -13.38 -6.25
N ASN A 283 -10.22 -14.36 -5.79
CA ASN A 283 -11.68 -14.26 -5.79
C ASN A 283 -12.19 -13.53 -4.54
N HIS A 284 -12.19 -12.20 -4.59
CA HIS A 284 -12.74 -11.35 -3.52
C HIS A 284 -13.33 -10.02 -4.04
N PRO A 285 -14.48 -9.54 -3.53
CA PRO A 285 -15.12 -8.29 -4.00
C PRO A 285 -14.25 -7.03 -3.90
N LEU A 286 -13.25 -7.04 -3.01
CA LEU A 286 -12.34 -5.91 -2.80
C LEU A 286 -11.05 -5.98 -3.63
N VAL A 287 -10.84 -7.04 -4.42
CA VAL A 287 -9.59 -7.24 -5.17
C VAL A 287 -9.27 -6.06 -6.09
N ASN A 288 -10.27 -5.49 -6.76
CA ASN A 288 -10.08 -4.33 -7.64
C ASN A 288 -9.57 -3.09 -6.89
N VAL A 289 -10.07 -2.88 -5.67
CA VAL A 289 -9.66 -1.75 -4.83
C VAL A 289 -8.26 -1.99 -4.27
N LEU A 290 -7.94 -3.24 -3.94
CA LEU A 290 -6.61 -3.64 -3.48
C LEU A 290 -5.55 -3.47 -4.58
N MET A 291 -5.83 -3.90 -5.81
CA MET A 291 -4.88 -3.77 -6.92
C MET A 291 -4.52 -2.30 -7.17
N ALA A 292 -5.50 -1.39 -7.10
CA ALA A 292 -5.28 0.04 -7.26
C ALA A 292 -4.35 0.65 -6.19
N MET A 293 -4.20 0.01 -5.01
CA MET A 293 -3.27 0.46 -3.96
C MET A 293 -1.90 -0.21 -4.03
N ILE A 294 -1.85 -1.48 -4.44
CA ILE A 294 -0.61 -2.27 -4.48
C ILE A 294 0.24 -1.96 -5.71
N GLU A 295 -0.32 -1.37 -6.77
CA GLU A 295 0.47 -0.90 -7.93
C GLU A 295 1.58 0.10 -7.54
N GLU A 296 1.47 0.78 -6.39
CA GLU A 296 2.53 1.64 -5.85
C GLU A 296 3.71 0.85 -5.23
N LEU A 297 3.58 -0.47 -5.02
CA LEU A 297 4.59 -1.34 -4.40
C LEU A 297 5.57 -1.97 -5.40
N THR A 298 5.32 -1.85 -6.71
CA THR A 298 6.13 -2.45 -7.80
C THR A 298 7.00 -1.44 -8.51
#